data_AF-A0A150TC51-F1
#
_entry.id   AF-A0A150TC51-F1
#
_cell.length_a   1.000
_cell.length_b   1.000
_cell.length_c   1.000
_cell.angle_alpha   90.00
_cell.angle_beta   90.00
_cell.angle_gamma   90.00
#
_symmetry.space_group_name_H-M   'P 1'
#
loop_
_entity.id
_entity.type
_entity.pdbx_description
1 polymer ?
#
loop_
_entity_poly.entity_id
_entity_poly.type
_entity_poly.pdbx_seq_one_letter_code
_entity_poly.pdbx_strand_id
1 'polypeptide(L)'
;MKTTREFDPVLVEAVERALAPYRGKLSPELIEHMREEALALMSAHPYPVALLQSLQRRPPPDESHELARGVAAHAEGAERGDARGKGRRRGGSQG
;
A
#
# COMPACT_ATOMS: atom_id res chain seq x y z
N MET A 1 11.45 -0.40 -29.47
CA MET A 1 11.28 -0.85 -28.07
C MET A 1 11.90 0.22 -27.18
N LYS A 2 11.14 0.79 -26.24
CA LYS A 2 11.70 1.76 -25.29
C LYS A 2 12.61 1.00 -24.33
N THR A 3 13.84 1.47 -24.16
CA THR A 3 14.77 0.84 -23.23
C THR A 3 14.37 1.21 -21.79
N THR A 4 14.64 0.34 -20.80
CA THR A 4 14.33 0.62 -19.38
C THR A 4 14.97 1.91 -18.86
N ARG A 5 16.02 2.42 -19.53
CA ARG A 5 16.71 3.69 -19.25
C ARG A 5 15.86 4.94 -19.55
N GLU A 6 14.76 4.80 -20.28
CA GLU A 6 13.85 5.91 -20.61
C GLU A 6 12.77 6.15 -19.54
N PHE A 7 12.65 5.26 -18.55
CA PHE A 7 11.65 5.36 -17.49
C PHE A 7 12.26 5.92 -16.20
N ASP A 8 11.41 6.50 -15.36
CA ASP A 8 11.79 6.94 -14.01
C ASP A 8 12.40 5.76 -13.22
N PRO A 9 13.60 5.91 -12.63
CA PRO A 9 14.27 4.81 -11.93
C PRO A 9 13.48 4.28 -10.73
N VAL A 10 12.69 5.13 -10.04
CA VAL A 10 11.82 4.72 -8.93
C VAL A 10 10.71 3.81 -9.45
N LEU A 11 10.15 4.14 -10.62
CA LEU A 11 9.14 3.31 -11.26
C LEU A 11 9.73 1.96 -11.70
N VAL A 12 10.92 1.96 -12.29
CA VAL A 12 11.62 0.73 -12.68
C VAL A 12 11.84 -0.18 -11.46
N GLU A 13 12.35 0.37 -10.35
CA GLU A 13 12.55 -0.40 -9.11
C GLU A 13 11.23 -0.98 -8.58
N ALA A 14 10.15 -0.20 -8.58
CA ALA A 14 8.85 -0.65 -8.12
C ALA A 14 8.31 -1.81 -8.95
N VAL A 15 8.43 -1.73 -10.28
CA VAL A 15 8.03 -2.80 -11.21
C VAL A 15 8.90 -4.05 -10.98
N GLU A 16 10.21 -3.91 -10.85
CA GLU A 16 11.09 -5.05 -10.58
C GLU A 16 10.75 -5.75 -9.26
N ARG A 17 10.47 -4.98 -8.20
CA ARG A 17 10.05 -5.51 -6.91
C ARG A 17 8.72 -6.24 -7.01
N ALA A 18 7.77 -5.71 -7.79
CA ALA A 18 6.48 -6.36 -8.02
C ALA A 18 6.62 -7.67 -8.82
N LEU A 19 7.58 -7.74 -9.75
CA LEU A 19 7.81 -8.94 -10.58
C LEU A 19 8.68 -10.01 -9.92
N ALA A 20 9.49 -9.64 -8.91
CA ALA A 20 10.40 -10.56 -8.22
C ALA A 20 9.76 -11.89 -7.76
N PRO A 21 8.53 -11.94 -7.19
CA PRO A 21 7.91 -13.19 -6.74
C PRO A 21 7.54 -14.18 -7.85
N TYR A 22 7.55 -13.74 -9.11
CA TYR A 22 7.21 -14.55 -10.28
C TYR A 22 8.46 -15.07 -11.02
N ARG A 23 9.66 -14.58 -10.67
CA ARG A 23 10.92 -15.08 -11.24
C ARG A 23 11.08 -16.56 -10.87
N GLY A 24 11.32 -17.40 -11.88
CA GLY A 24 11.41 -18.86 -11.74
C GLY A 24 10.07 -19.60 -11.73
N LYS A 25 8.93 -18.89 -11.72
CA LYS A 25 7.58 -19.47 -11.89
C LYS A 25 7.01 -19.25 -13.28
N LEU A 26 7.36 -18.12 -13.89
CA LEU A 26 6.98 -17.75 -15.24
C LEU A 26 8.20 -17.79 -16.16
N SER A 27 7.97 -17.91 -17.47
CA SER A 27 9.06 -17.85 -18.44
C SER A 27 9.69 -16.45 -18.45
N PRO A 28 10.98 -16.34 -18.79
CA PRO A 28 11.65 -15.04 -18.89
C PRO A 28 10.92 -14.09 -19.84
N GLU A 29 10.43 -14.59 -20.98
CA GLU A 29 9.74 -13.80 -22.00
C GLU A 29 8.44 -13.20 -21.47
N LEU A 30 7.69 -13.96 -20.65
CA LEU A 30 6.48 -13.46 -20.02
C LEU A 30 6.79 -12.40 -18.97
N ILE A 31 7.86 -12.55 -18.20
CA ILE A 31 8.31 -11.53 -17.23
C ILE A 31 8.71 -10.24 -17.95
N GLU A 32 9.44 -10.34 -19.06
CA GLU A 32 9.82 -9.20 -19.90
C GLU A 32 8.58 -8.49 -20.45
N HIS A 33 7.62 -9.24 -21.00
CA HIS A 33 6.38 -8.66 -21.50
C HIS A 33 5.58 -7.95 -20.39
N MET A 34 5.44 -8.57 -19.22
CA MET A 34 4.77 -7.95 -18.07
C MET A 34 5.48 -6.67 -17.60
N ARG A 35 6.81 -6.64 -17.64
CA ARG A 35 7.60 -5.45 -17.32
C ARG A 35 7.30 -4.32 -18.31
N GLU A 36 7.35 -4.60 -19.61
CA GLU A 36 7.10 -3.61 -20.66
C GLU A 36 5.69 -3.01 -20.53
N GLU A 37 4.66 -3.86 -20.36
CA GLU A 37 3.27 -3.44 -20.18
C GLU A 37 3.10 -2.58 -18.91
N ALA A 38 3.66 -3.01 -17.78
CA ALA A 38 3.58 -2.26 -16.53
C ALA A 38 4.24 -0.89 -16.64
N LEU A 39 5.44 -0.80 -17.22
CA LEU A 39 6.14 0.47 -17.40
C LEU A 39 5.39 1.41 -18.36
N ALA A 40 4.84 0.88 -19.45
CA ALA A 40 4.04 1.65 -20.39
C ALA A 40 2.78 2.23 -19.72
N LEU A 41 2.01 1.38 -19.02
CA LEU A 41 0.79 1.80 -18.32
C LEU A 41 1.08 2.86 -17.24
N MET A 42 2.08 2.61 -16.39
CA MET A 42 2.36 3.45 -15.23
C MET A 42 2.97 4.81 -15.61
N SER A 43 3.64 4.90 -16.76
CA SER A 43 4.24 6.14 -17.25
C SER A 43 3.33 6.99 -18.12
N ALA A 44 2.30 6.39 -18.75
CA ALA A 44 1.42 7.09 -19.69
C ALA A 44 0.03 7.38 -19.11
N HIS A 45 -0.49 6.53 -18.22
CA HIS A 45 -1.85 6.69 -17.74
C HIS A 45 -1.94 7.82 -16.68
N PRO A 46 -2.92 8.75 -16.79
CA PRO A 46 -2.97 9.94 -15.93
C PRO A 46 -2.98 9.65 -14.43
N TYR A 47 -3.72 8.62 -14.01
CA TYR A 47 -3.85 8.25 -12.60
C TYR A 47 -2.55 7.74 -11.97
N PRO A 48 -1.87 6.70 -12.50
CA PRO A 48 -0.54 6.29 -12.01
C PRO A 48 0.50 7.40 -12.00
N VAL A 49 0.53 8.24 -13.05
CA VAL A 49 1.47 9.38 -13.12
C VAL A 49 1.22 10.36 -11.97
N ALA A 50 -0.04 10.72 -11.71
CA ALA A 50 -0.39 11.60 -10.60
C ALA A 50 -0.01 11.00 -9.25
N LEU A 51 -0.20 9.69 -9.07
CA LEU A 51 0.20 8.98 -7.86
C LEU A 51 1.72 9.01 -7.66
N LEU A 52 2.51 8.71 -8.69
CA LEU A 52 3.98 8.75 -8.62
C LEU A 52 4.46 10.16 -8.24
N GLN A 53 3.92 11.20 -8.88
CA GLN A 53 4.24 12.58 -8.55
C GLN A 53 3.89 12.95 -7.10
N SER A 54 2.76 12.46 -6.59
CA SER A 54 2.36 12.72 -5.19
C SER A 54 3.33 12.09 -4.18
N LEU A 55 3.87 10.91 -4.49
CA LEU A 55 4.84 10.22 -3.64
C LEU A 55 6.20 10.94 -3.64
N GLN A 56 6.65 11.44 -4.79
CA GLN A 56 7.92 12.16 -4.94
C GLN A 56 7.90 13.56 -4.30
N ARG A 57 6.74 14.20 -4.20
CA ARG A 57 6.58 15.54 -3.60
C ARG A 57 6.56 15.55 -2.07
N ARG A 58 6.57 14.38 -1.42
CA ARG A 58 6.48 14.31 0.04
C ARG A 58 7.81 14.78 0.63
N PRO A 59 7.84 15.90 1.39
CA PRO A 59 9.07 16.34 2.02
C PRO A 59 9.58 15.23 2.96
N PRO A 60 10.91 15.06 3.08
CA PRO A 60 11.45 14.18 4.10
C PRO A 60 10.89 14.61 5.47
N PRO A 61 10.57 13.67 6.37
CA PRO A 61 10.08 14.02 7.70
C PRO A 61 11.16 14.83 8.44
N ASP A 62 10.75 15.94 9.05
CA ASP A 62 11.67 16.80 9.82
C ASP A 62 12.25 16.05 11.03
N GLU A 63 11.42 15.23 11.68
CA GLU A 63 11.81 14.38 12.81
C GLU A 63 11.12 13.01 12.70
N SER A 64 11.84 11.96 13.07
CA SER A 64 11.32 10.59 13.16
C SER A 64 11.38 10.14 14.61
N HIS A 65 10.24 9.99 15.27
CA HIS A 65 10.17 9.49 16.64
C HIS A 65 9.88 7.99 16.66
N GLU A 66 10.56 7.25 17.54
CA GLU A 66 10.23 5.86 17.81
C GLU A 66 8.90 5.79 18.56
N LEU A 67 7.87 5.20 17.94
CA LEU A 67 6.67 4.82 18.65
C LEU A 67 6.99 3.61 19.53
N ALA A 68 6.80 3.75 20.84
CA ALA A 68 6.84 2.61 21.74
C ALA A 68 5.84 1.57 21.22
N ARG A 69 6.36 0.41 20.78
CA ARG A 69 5.51 -0.76 20.53
C ARG A 69 4.94 -1.15 21.87
N GLY A 70 3.71 -0.74 22.13
CA GLY A 70 3.00 -1.04 23.36
C GLY A 70 3.06 -2.53 23.63
N VAL A 71 3.91 -2.93 24.57
CA VAL A 71 3.57 -4.07 25.42
C VAL A 71 2.24 -3.67 26.04
N ALA A 72 1.21 -4.48 25.82
CA ALA A 72 -0.09 -4.28 26.40
C ALA A 72 0.08 -4.15 27.93
N ALA A 73 0.15 -2.90 28.40
CA ALA A 73 0.07 -2.59 29.80
C ALA A 73 -1.39 -2.84 30.15
N HIS A 74 -1.68 -4.04 30.67
CA HIS A 74 -2.79 -4.25 31.58
C HIS A 74 -2.58 -3.31 32.77
N ALA A 75 -2.98 -2.06 32.61
CA ALA A 75 -3.24 -1.16 33.72
C ALA A 75 -4.66 -1.48 34.19
N GLU A 76 -4.77 -2.47 35.08
CA GLU A 76 -5.89 -2.53 36.01
C GLU A 76 -5.85 -1.25 36.85
N GLY A 77 -6.80 -0.36 36.57
CA GLY A 77 -6.98 0.92 37.23
C GLY A 77 -8.35 1.45 36.84
N ALA A 78 -9.38 0.71 37.23
CA ALA A 78 -10.76 1.06 37.01
C ALA A 78 -11.10 2.36 37.76
N GLU A 79 -11.40 3.43 37.02
CA GLU A 79 -12.51 4.31 37.40
C GLU A 79 -13.46 4.50 36.22
N ARG A 80 -14.72 4.22 36.55
CA ARG A 80 -15.90 4.10 35.72
C ARG A 80 -16.18 5.34 34.85
N GLY A 81 -16.39 5.11 33.56
CA GLY A 81 -17.18 5.96 32.68
C GLY A 81 -17.96 5.07 31.70
N ASP A 82 -19.11 4.59 32.14
CA ASP A 82 -20.01 3.71 31.41
C ASP A 82 -20.64 4.43 30.20
N ALA A 83 -20.41 3.89 29.00
CA ALA A 83 -21.35 3.97 27.90
C ALA A 83 -21.24 2.67 27.08
N ARG A 84 -21.63 1.55 27.70
CA ARG A 84 -21.85 0.30 26.98
C ARG A 84 -22.85 0.51 25.85
N GLY A 85 -22.45 0.07 24.66
CA GLY A 85 -23.31 0.02 23.49
C GLY A 85 -24.61 -0.74 23.73
N LYS A 86 -25.66 -0.27 23.05
CA LYS A 86 -26.84 -1.08 22.75
C LYS A 86 -26.90 -1.35 21.25
N GLY A 87 -26.08 -2.31 20.83
CA GLY A 87 -26.46 -3.18 19.72
C GLY A 87 -27.35 -4.29 20.28
N ARG A 88 -28.67 -4.22 20.08
CA ARG A 88 -29.54 -5.40 20.19
C ARG A 88 -30.56 -5.39 19.06
N ARG A 89 -30.19 -6.02 17.94
CA ARG A 89 -31.14 -6.57 16.97
C ARG A 89 -31.73 -7.86 17.55
N ARG A 90 -33.05 -7.87 17.77
CA ARG A 90 -34.00 -9.00 17.76
C ARG A 90 -35.34 -8.32 17.44
N GLY A 91 -35.99 -8.49 16.30
CA GLY A 91 -36.52 -9.75 15.75
C GLY A 91 -37.89 -10.01 16.38
N GLY A 92 -38.99 -9.76 15.64
CA GLY A 92 -40.34 -10.25 15.99
C GLY A 92 -41.49 -9.24 15.88
N SER A 93 -42.30 -9.42 14.83
CA SER A 93 -43.77 -9.23 14.69
C SER A 93 -44.56 -8.64 15.87
N GLN A 94 -45.40 -7.62 15.60
CA GLN A 94 -46.87 -7.63 15.84
C GLN A 94 -47.51 -6.26 15.52
N GLY A 95 -48.71 -6.29 14.91
CA GLY A 95 -49.57 -5.13 14.65
C GLY A 95 -50.39 -5.32 13.38
#